data_AF-A0A916DYE9-F1
#
_entry.id   AF-A0A916DYE9-F1
#
_cell.length_a   1.000
_cell.length_b   1.000
_cell.length_c   1.000
_cell.angle_alpha   90.00
_cell.angle_beta   90.00
_cell.angle_gamma   90.00
#
_symmetry.space_group_name_H-M   'P 1'
#
loop_
_entity.id
_entity.type
_entity.pdbx_description
1 polymer ?
#
loop_
_entity_poly.entity_id
_entity_poly.type
_entity_poly.pdbx_seq_one_letter_code
_entity_poly.pdbx_strand_id
1 'polypeptide(L)'
;MLSFYRNFLHFEKHHIDDFVKAIINKERVNLVNYETDHLDEHLLLQRGKTPNGVRDNDKVMGADVIKDNLMDIAAFTMKKGAAITTKILISLGYDHFKNLQKKDAAVEELKKTKDELNSLIAKYKKDKEKIDDLEKEKKIANE
;
A
#
# COMPACT_ATOMS: atom_id res chain seq x y z
N MET A 1 4.75 -1.80 9.43
CA MET A 1 4.56 -1.56 10.87
C MET A 1 5.62 -0.63 11.46
N LEU A 2 6.94 -0.91 11.34
CA LEU A 2 7.99 0.00 11.85
C LEU A 2 7.94 1.43 11.26
N SER A 3 7.54 1.57 9.99
CA SER A 3 7.34 2.88 9.35
C SER A 3 6.19 3.70 9.95
N PHE A 4 5.16 3.05 10.52
CA PHE A 4 4.02 3.72 11.15
C PHE A 4 4.48 4.48 12.40
N TYR A 5 5.15 3.79 13.32
CA TYR A 5 5.69 4.41 14.53
C TYR A 5 6.79 5.41 14.23
N ARG A 6 7.58 5.22 13.16
CA ARG A 6 8.62 6.19 12.76
C ARG A 6 8.05 7.55 12.37
N ASN A 7 6.86 7.61 11.77
CA ASN A 7 6.19 8.87 11.46
C ASN A 7 5.48 9.49 12.67
N PHE A 8 5.25 8.70 13.72
CA PHE A 8 4.81 9.17 15.04
C PHE A 8 5.97 9.54 15.97
N LEU A 9 7.21 9.12 15.67
CA LEU A 9 8.39 9.58 16.40
C LEU A 9 8.48 11.11 16.27
N HIS A 10 8.63 11.77 17.41
CA HIS A 10 8.62 13.23 17.54
C HIS A 10 7.26 13.90 17.30
N PHE A 11 6.13 13.17 17.26
CA PHE A 11 4.80 13.76 17.18
C PHE A 11 4.54 14.76 18.32
N GLU A 12 4.97 14.40 19.53
CA GLU A 12 4.93 15.27 20.70
C GLU A 12 5.64 16.61 20.44
N LYS A 13 6.93 16.54 20.09
CA LYS A 13 7.76 17.72 19.82
C LYS A 13 7.31 18.57 18.64
N HIS A 14 6.77 17.96 17.58
CA HIS A 14 6.40 18.67 16.36
C HIS A 14 4.97 19.18 16.34
N HIS A 15 4.09 18.66 17.20
CA HIS A 15 2.67 19.00 17.15
C HIS A 15 2.08 19.29 18.51
N ILE A 16 2.26 18.41 19.50
CA ILE A 16 1.69 18.64 20.84
C ILE A 16 2.19 19.96 21.42
N ASP A 17 3.49 20.23 21.33
CA ASP A 17 4.10 21.45 21.87
C ASP A 17 3.52 22.74 21.27
N ASP A 18 3.15 22.75 19.98
CA ASP A 18 2.59 23.93 19.32
C ASP A 18 1.17 24.23 19.84
N PHE A 19 0.33 23.21 19.97
CA PHE A 19 -1.00 23.35 20.56
C PHE A 19 -0.93 23.68 22.06
N VAL A 20 0.05 23.13 22.80
CA VAL A 20 0.27 23.48 24.20
C VAL A 20 0.67 24.95 24.34
N LYS A 21 1.58 25.45 23.51
CA LYS A 21 1.93 26.89 23.48
C LYS A 21 0.72 27.76 23.17
N ALA A 22 -0.10 27.39 22.19
CA ALA A 22 -1.32 28.11 21.86
C ALA A 22 -2.30 28.15 23.05
N ILE A 23 -2.50 27.02 23.74
CA ILE A 23 -3.33 26.93 24.96
C ILE A 23 -2.78 27.84 26.07
N ILE A 24 -1.48 27.80 26.34
CA ILE A 24 -0.82 28.63 27.36
C ILE A 24 -1.00 30.12 27.05
N ASN A 25 -0.84 30.49 25.78
CA ASN A 25 -0.98 31.87 25.31
C ASN A 25 -2.44 32.33 25.19
N LYS A 26 -3.41 31.42 25.38
CA LYS A 26 -4.84 31.65 25.10
C LYS A 26 -5.08 32.11 23.66
N GLU A 27 -4.24 31.64 22.75
CA GLU A 27 -4.34 31.87 21.32
C GLU A 27 -4.92 30.63 20.66
N ARG A 28 -5.56 30.82 19.50
CA ARG A 28 -6.08 29.69 18.73
C ARG A 28 -5.12 29.32 17.61
N VAL A 29 -4.82 28.03 17.48
CA VAL A 29 -4.12 27.53 16.30
C VAL A 29 -5.02 27.71 15.08
N ASN A 30 -4.51 28.37 14.03
CA ASN A 30 -5.20 28.37 12.74
C ASN A 30 -5.06 26.97 12.11
N LEU A 31 -6.04 26.12 12.37
CA LEU A 31 -6.04 24.73 11.93
C LEU A 31 -5.91 24.58 10.41
N VAL A 32 -6.45 25.51 9.61
CA VAL A 32 -6.35 25.47 8.14
C VAL A 32 -4.88 25.60 7.69
N ASN A 33 -4.19 26.58 8.25
CA ASN A 33 -2.79 26.84 7.94
C ASN A 33 -1.90 25.72 8.49
N TYR A 34 -2.15 25.32 9.74
CA TYR A 34 -1.40 24.25 10.39
C TYR A 34 -1.52 22.92 9.63
N GLU A 35 -2.72 22.58 9.14
CA GLU A 35 -2.92 21.40 8.30
C GLU A 35 -2.26 21.55 6.92
N THR A 36 -2.18 22.77 6.38
CA THR A 36 -1.47 23.03 5.11
C THR A 36 0.02 22.75 5.23
N ASP A 37 0.61 23.15 6.36
CA ASP A 37 2.06 23.04 6.58
C ASP A 37 2.49 21.63 7.01
N HIS A 38 1.57 20.84 7.60
CA HIS A 38 1.91 19.58 8.26
C HIS A 38 1.16 18.34 7.76
N LEU A 39 0.16 18.50 6.87
CA LEU A 39 -0.51 17.39 6.19
C LEU A 39 -0.28 17.49 4.68
N ASP A 40 0.00 16.34 4.07
CA ASP A 40 -0.03 16.21 2.63
C ASP A 40 -1.45 16.50 2.12
N GLU A 41 -1.54 17.02 0.89
CA GLU A 41 -2.82 17.25 0.24
C GLU A 41 -3.56 15.91 0.08
N HIS A 42 -4.61 15.72 0.90
CA HIS A 42 -5.34 14.47 0.97
C HIS A 42 -6.69 14.61 0.27
N LEU A 43 -6.93 13.77 -0.73
CA LEU A 43 -8.12 13.85 -1.60
C LEU A 43 -9.46 13.76 -0.83
N LEU A 44 -9.46 13.09 0.32
CA LEU A 44 -10.67 12.73 1.07
C LEU A 44 -10.92 13.60 2.31
N LEU A 45 -9.95 14.40 2.77
CA LEU A 45 -10.05 15.15 4.03
C LEU A 45 -9.77 16.63 3.76
N GLN A 46 -10.82 17.44 3.72
CA GLN A 46 -10.70 18.88 3.48
C GLN A 46 -9.92 19.57 4.60
N ARG A 47 -8.99 20.46 4.21
CA ARG A 47 -8.20 21.27 5.15
C ARG A 47 -9.09 22.19 5.98
N GLY A 48 -8.74 22.40 7.25
CA GLY A 48 -9.41 23.30 8.18
C GLY A 48 -10.83 22.91 8.59
N LYS A 49 -11.41 21.87 7.96
CA LYS A 49 -12.74 21.36 8.32
C LYS A 49 -12.60 20.17 9.25
N THR A 50 -13.03 20.35 10.49
CA THR A 50 -13.36 19.22 11.36
C THR A 50 -14.64 18.58 10.81
N PRO A 51 -14.70 17.25 10.60
CA PRO A 51 -15.94 16.60 10.18
C PRO A 51 -17.06 16.88 11.18
N ASN A 52 -18.28 17.12 10.70
CA ASN A 52 -19.47 17.43 11.53
C ASN A 52 -19.80 16.34 12.59
N GLY A 53 -19.19 15.16 12.52
CA GLY A 53 -19.31 14.12 13.54
C GLY A 53 -18.31 14.22 14.70
N VAL A 54 -17.26 15.04 14.57
CA VAL A 54 -16.25 15.30 15.62
C VAL A 54 -16.52 16.63 16.31
N ARG A 55 -17.08 17.62 15.59
CA ARG A 55 -17.51 18.91 16.15
C ARG A 55 -19.03 18.95 16.19
N ASP A 56 -19.56 19.19 17.38
CA ASP A 56 -20.99 19.40 17.59
C ASP A 56 -21.46 20.65 16.82
N ASN A 57 -22.50 20.52 16.00
CA ASN A 57 -23.00 21.60 15.13
C ASN A 57 -23.50 22.80 15.94
N ASP A 58 -23.84 22.59 17.20
CA ASP A 58 -24.40 23.59 18.10
C ASP A 58 -23.32 24.43 18.82
N LYS A 59 -22.03 24.15 18.61
CA LYS A 59 -20.94 24.87 19.29
C LYS A 59 -20.52 26.14 18.55
N VAL A 60 -20.62 27.28 19.23
CA VAL A 60 -20.05 28.55 18.79
C VAL A 60 -18.52 28.53 18.94
N MET A 61 -17.83 28.61 17.81
CA MET A 61 -16.36 28.70 17.76
C MET A 61 -15.86 29.99 18.42
N GLY A 62 -14.80 29.90 19.23
CA GLY A 62 -14.17 31.05 19.91
C GLY A 62 -14.71 31.34 21.32
N ALA A 63 -15.74 30.63 21.77
CA ALA A 63 -16.29 30.80 23.13
C ALA A 63 -15.37 30.23 24.22
N ASP A 64 -14.59 29.20 23.89
CA ASP A 64 -13.62 28.56 24.79
C ASP A 64 -12.39 28.16 23.98
N VAL A 65 -11.36 29.01 23.99
CA VAL A 65 -10.14 28.85 23.19
C VAL A 65 -9.37 27.58 23.58
N ILE A 66 -9.40 27.19 24.86
CA ILE A 66 -8.73 25.97 25.33
C ILE A 66 -9.43 24.76 24.72
N LYS A 67 -10.75 24.69 24.86
CA LYS A 67 -11.55 23.61 24.28
C LYS A 67 -11.44 23.58 22.76
N ASP A 68 -11.42 24.73 22.10
CA ASP A 68 -11.26 24.82 20.66
C ASP A 68 -9.89 24.27 20.21
N ASN A 69 -8.80 24.62 20.89
CA ASN A 69 -7.48 24.03 20.61
C ASN A 69 -7.44 22.52 20.85
N LEU A 70 -8.10 22.02 21.91
CA LEU A 70 -8.22 20.58 22.18
C LEU A 70 -9.01 19.85 21.10
N MET A 71 -10.06 20.47 20.56
CA MET A 71 -10.81 19.91 19.44
C MET A 71 -10.00 19.96 18.14
N ASP A 72 -9.27 21.05 17.90
CA ASP A 72 -8.48 21.27 16.70
C ASP A 72 -7.28 20.27 16.65
N ILE A 73 -6.61 19.97 17.77
CA ILE A 73 -5.54 18.95 17.83
C ILE A 73 -6.08 17.53 17.64
N ALA A 74 -7.27 17.23 18.17
CA ALA A 74 -7.92 15.93 17.97
C ALA A 74 -8.26 15.72 16.49
N ALA A 75 -8.83 16.74 15.84
CA ALA A 75 -9.13 16.73 14.42
C ALA A 75 -7.86 16.53 13.57
N PHE A 76 -6.80 17.29 13.86
CA PHE A 76 -5.51 17.16 13.19
C PHE A 76 -4.95 15.73 13.32
N THR A 77 -4.95 15.17 14.53
CA THR A 77 -4.40 13.84 14.82
C THR A 77 -5.14 12.74 14.05
N MET A 78 -6.48 12.79 14.03
CA MET A 78 -7.31 11.84 13.26
C MET A 78 -7.01 11.92 11.76
N LYS A 79 -6.88 13.13 11.21
CA LYS A 79 -6.55 13.32 9.79
C LYS A 79 -5.15 12.81 9.45
N LYS A 80 -4.16 13.07 10.29
CA LYS A 80 -2.79 12.56 10.12
C LYS A 80 -2.77 11.03 10.15
N GLY A 81 -3.49 10.42 11.10
CA GLY A 81 -3.67 8.97 11.16
C GLY A 81 -4.29 8.40 9.89
N ALA A 82 -5.37 9.00 9.39
CA ALA A 82 -6.02 8.58 8.15
C ALA A 82 -5.10 8.70 6.92
N ALA A 83 -4.33 9.78 6.82
CA ALA A 83 -3.36 9.97 5.73
C ALA A 83 -2.26 8.91 5.76
N ILE A 84 -1.70 8.61 6.95
CA ILE A 84 -0.69 7.57 7.12
C ILE A 84 -1.26 6.19 6.75
N THR A 85 -2.45 5.85 7.26
CA THR A 85 -3.11 4.57 6.98
C THR A 85 -3.39 4.41 5.49
N THR A 86 -3.84 5.46 4.82
CA THR A 86 -4.09 5.45 3.37
C THR A 86 -2.81 5.16 2.58
N LYS A 87 -1.69 5.82 2.92
CA LYS A 87 -0.39 5.54 2.29
C LYS A 87 0.06 4.09 2.47
N ILE A 88 -0.15 3.54 3.67
CA ILE A 88 0.17 2.12 3.94
C ILE A 88 -0.68 1.20 3.07
N LEU A 89 -1.98 1.43 2.99
CA LEU A 89 -2.89 0.62 2.17
C LEU A 89 -2.55 0.70 0.69
N ILE A 90 -2.24 1.88 0.16
CA ILE A 90 -1.80 2.05 -1.23
C ILE A 90 -0.49 1.29 -1.48
N SER A 91 0.49 1.41 -0.59
CA SER A 91 1.76 0.68 -0.71
C SER A 91 1.56 -0.82 -0.72
N LEU A 92 0.74 -1.35 0.20
CA LEU A 92 0.41 -2.78 0.27
C LEU A 92 -0.30 -3.26 -0.98
N GLY A 93 -1.26 -2.47 -1.49
CA GLY A 93 -1.97 -2.78 -2.73
C GLY A 93 -1.05 -2.78 -3.96
N TYR A 94 -0.14 -1.82 -4.05
CA TYR A 94 0.84 -1.73 -5.13
C TYR A 94 1.82 -2.91 -5.11
N ASP A 95 2.35 -3.25 -3.94
CA ASP A 95 3.24 -4.40 -3.77
C ASP A 95 2.52 -5.72 -4.13
N HIS A 96 1.25 -5.85 -3.73
CA HIS A 96 0.42 -7.00 -4.10
C HIS A 96 0.24 -7.11 -5.62
N PHE A 97 -0.06 -5.99 -6.30
CA PHE A 97 -0.23 -5.96 -7.76
C PHE A 97 1.08 -6.32 -8.50
N LYS A 98 2.21 -5.78 -8.08
CA LYS A 98 3.53 -6.11 -8.65
C LYS A 98 3.87 -7.60 -8.48
N ASN A 99 3.50 -8.18 -7.35
CA ASN A 99 3.70 -9.61 -7.09
C ASN A 99 2.78 -10.49 -7.95
N LEU A 100 1.55 -10.06 -8.24
CA LEU A 100 0.66 -10.76 -9.17
C LEU A 100 1.25 -10.80 -10.58
N GLN A 101 1.69 -9.65 -11.12
CA GLN A 101 2.29 -9.61 -12.46
C GLN A 101 3.51 -10.53 -12.60
N LYS A 102 4.36 -10.59 -11.57
CA LYS A 102 5.52 -11.51 -11.55
C LYS A 102 5.10 -12.98 -11.57
N LYS A 103 4.02 -13.33 -10.85
CA LYS A 103 3.48 -14.70 -10.85
C LYS A 103 2.91 -15.07 -12.22
N ASP A 104 2.17 -14.16 -12.85
CA ASP A 104 1.60 -14.40 -14.18
C ASP A 104 2.70 -14.62 -15.23
N ALA A 105 3.76 -13.81 -15.20
CA ALA A 105 4.92 -14.00 -16.08
C ALA A 105 5.60 -15.37 -15.85
N ALA A 106 5.78 -15.78 -14.60
CA ALA A 106 6.38 -17.09 -14.28
C ALA A 106 5.49 -18.26 -14.72
N VAL A 107 4.16 -18.12 -14.63
CA VAL A 107 3.21 -19.13 -15.10
C VAL A 107 3.28 -19.29 -16.63
N GLU A 108 3.41 -18.19 -17.37
CA GLU A 108 3.56 -18.23 -18.83
C GLU A 108 4.89 -18.85 -19.26
N GLU A 109 6.00 -18.59 -18.56
CA GLU A 109 7.27 -19.29 -18.80
C GLU A 109 7.16 -20.80 -18.53
N LEU A 110 6.56 -21.19 -17.40
CA LEU A 110 6.35 -22.61 -17.07
C LEU A 110 5.49 -23.34 -18.11
N LYS A 111 4.48 -22.68 -18.68
CA LYS A 111 3.69 -23.24 -19.79
C LYS A 111 4.58 -23.48 -21.02
N LYS A 112 5.39 -22.51 -21.42
CA LYS A 112 6.31 -22.67 -22.57
C LYS A 112 7.27 -23.84 -22.36
N THR A 113 7.91 -23.93 -21.20
CA THR A 113 8.83 -25.03 -20.88
C THR A 113 8.12 -26.37 -20.89
N LYS A 114 6.87 -26.43 -20.40
CA LYS A 114 6.04 -27.65 -20.45
C LYS A 114 5.73 -28.06 -21.89
N ASP A 115 5.39 -27.11 -22.76
CA ASP A 115 5.08 -27.40 -24.16
C ASP A 115 6.33 -27.87 -24.94
N GLU A 116 7.49 -27.26 -24.68
CA GLU A 116 8.78 -27.70 -25.22
C GLU A 116 9.13 -29.13 -24.75
N LEU A 117 8.92 -29.43 -23.47
CA LEU A 117 9.17 -30.77 -22.93
C LEU A 117 8.26 -31.81 -23.60
N ASN A 118 6.98 -31.51 -23.79
CA ASN A 118 6.04 -32.40 -24.47
C ASN A 118 6.45 -32.66 -25.92
N SER A 119 6.92 -31.62 -26.63
CA SER A 119 7.46 -31.73 -27.99
C SER A 119 8.69 -32.66 -28.03
N LEU A 120 9.62 -32.51 -27.07
CA LEU A 120 10.81 -33.36 -26.98
C LEU A 120 10.45 -34.83 -26.71
N ILE A 121 9.49 -35.08 -25.81
CA ILE A 121 8.99 -36.43 -25.52
C ILE A 121 8.38 -37.07 -26.76
N ALA A 122 7.59 -36.32 -27.54
CA ALA A 122 7.00 -36.82 -28.78
C ALA A 122 8.07 -37.17 -29.82
N LYS A 123 9.11 -36.33 -29.95
CA LYS A 123 10.25 -36.60 -30.82
C LYS A 123 11.02 -37.85 -30.39
N TYR A 124 11.31 -37.98 -29.09
CA TYR A 124 11.97 -39.16 -28.53
C TYR A 124 11.19 -40.45 -28.80
N LYS A 125 9.86 -40.44 -28.64
CA LYS A 125 9.02 -41.60 -28.97
C LYS A 125 9.14 -42.00 -30.43
N LYS A 126 9.08 -41.02 -31.34
CA LYS A 126 9.24 -41.25 -32.78
C LYS A 126 10.62 -41.78 -33.14
N ASP A 127 11.67 -41.24 -32.53
CA ASP A 127 13.03 -41.69 -32.76
C ASP A 127 13.25 -43.11 -32.20
N LYS A 128 12.62 -43.45 -31.08
CA LYS A 128 12.62 -44.81 -30.52
C LYS A 128 11.91 -45.81 -31.43
N GLU A 129 10.72 -45.48 -31.94
CA GLU A 129 10.00 -46.34 -32.90
C GLU A 129 10.85 -46.63 -34.15
N LYS A 130 11.52 -45.61 -34.69
CA LYS A 130 12.44 -45.79 -35.82
C LYS A 130 13.62 -46.71 -35.50
N ILE A 131 14.20 -46.59 -34.31
CA ILE A 131 15.30 -47.46 -33.88
C ILE A 131 14.80 -48.90 -33.77
N ASP A 132 13.65 -49.12 -33.13
CA ASP A 132 13.05 -50.45 -32.97
C ASP A 132 12.74 -51.09 -34.34
N ASP A 133 12.30 -50.32 -35.33
CA ASP A 133 12.05 -50.82 -36.69
C ASP A 133 13.36 -51.16 -37.42
N LEU A 134 14.40 -50.31 -37.33
CA LEU A 134 15.71 -50.59 -37.90
C LEU A 134 16.37 -51.83 -37.27
N GLU A 135 16.19 -52.06 -35.97
CA GLU A 135 16.69 -53.26 -35.29
C GLU A 135 16.00 -54.53 -35.81
N LYS A 136 14.69 -54.49 -36.07
CA LYS A 136 13.97 -55.61 -36.68
C LYS A 136 14.46 -55.91 -38.10
N GLU A 137 14.62 -54.88 -38.93
CA GLU A 137 15.13 -55.02 -40.30
C GLU A 137 16.54 -55.63 -40.33
N LYS A 138 17.43 -55.16 -39.45
CA LYS A 138 18.79 -55.69 -39.32
C LYS A 138 18.81 -57.16 -38.92
N LYS A 139 17.85 -57.60 -38.10
CA LYS A 139 17.76 -58.99 -37.66
C LYS A 139 17.33 -59.92 -38.80
N ILE A 140 16.42 -59.47 -39.67
CA ILE A 140 15.97 -60.22 -40.86
C ILE A 140 17.08 -60.31 -41.91
N ALA A 141 17.89 -59.26 -42.09
CA ALA A 141 18.98 -59.26 -43.08
C ALA A 141 20.19 -60.14 -42.70
N ASN A 142 20.26 -60.63 -41.46
CA ASN A 142 21.32 -61.50 -40.94
C ASN A 142 20.90 -62.98 -40.79
N GLU A 143 19.67 -63.34 -41.16
CA GLU A 143 19.15 -64.71 -41.29
C GLU A 143 19.23 -65.20 -42.74
#